data_AF-A0A2Z5YV45-F1
#
_entry.id   AF-A0A2Z5YV45-F1
#
_cell.length_a   1.000
_cell.length_b   1.000
_cell.length_c   1.000
_cell.angle_alpha   90.00
_cell.angle_beta   90.00
_cell.angle_gamma   90.00
#
_symmetry.space_group_name_H-M   'P 1'
#
loop_
_entity.id
_entity.type
_entity.pdbx_description
1 polymer ?
#
loop_
_entity_poly.entity_id
_entity_poly.type
_entity_poly.pdbx_seq_one_letter_code
_entity_poly.pdbx_strand_id
1 'polypeptide(L)'
;MRIATGLAAAALLSIGLGAGVLAQPGADDGTLYIRQLMQADVNPAILEIWDVGNNAMNDEGGIDPAKMDQARWDRLAAAAGSLAAASRTIAAADRISAAMPGNMETAEGEISMADVQRYIDADTDGLKELALEQADHADRLVTAAKARDAATAGELVAGMDLVCESCHARYWYPE
;
A
#
# COMPACT_ATOMS: atom_id res chain seq x y z
N MET A 1 74.07 -18.98 -37.94
CA MET A 1 75.26 -19.38 -37.15
C MET A 1 75.10 -18.80 -35.74
N ARG A 2 74.93 -19.66 -34.72
CA ARG A 2 75.11 -19.45 -33.24
C ARG A 2 74.20 -18.39 -32.57
N ILE A 3 73.23 -18.74 -31.70
CA ILE A 3 73.30 -19.15 -30.27
C ILE A 3 74.01 -18.03 -29.44
N ALA A 4 73.53 -17.42 -28.34
CA ALA A 4 72.66 -17.84 -27.24
C ALA A 4 72.24 -16.66 -26.33
N THR A 5 71.09 -16.83 -25.65
CA THR A 5 70.77 -16.57 -24.21
C THR A 5 71.05 -15.23 -23.51
N GLY A 6 69.98 -14.70 -22.90
CA GLY A 6 70.02 -13.89 -21.68
C GLY A 6 68.66 -13.88 -20.97
N LEU A 7 68.52 -14.71 -19.92
CA LEU A 7 67.38 -14.85 -19.00
C LEU A 7 67.24 -13.61 -18.09
N ALA A 8 66.02 -13.17 -17.81
CA ALA A 8 65.56 -12.80 -16.46
C ALA A 8 64.03 -12.65 -16.43
N ALA A 9 63.37 -13.48 -15.62
CA ALA A 9 61.96 -13.41 -15.26
C ALA A 9 61.83 -12.88 -13.83
N ALA A 10 60.84 -12.03 -13.54
CA ALA A 10 60.24 -11.92 -12.19
C ALA A 10 58.88 -11.20 -12.23
N ALA A 11 57.86 -11.97 -11.86
CA ALA A 11 56.49 -11.71 -11.42
C ALA A 11 56.03 -10.25 -11.18
N LEU A 12 54.93 -9.87 -11.84
CA LEU A 12 54.00 -8.83 -11.39
C LEU A 12 52.93 -9.49 -10.51
N LEU A 13 52.92 -9.12 -9.23
CA LEU A 13 51.99 -9.57 -8.20
C LEU A 13 50.73 -8.68 -8.22
N SER A 14 49.57 -9.29 -8.40
CA SER A 14 48.26 -8.66 -8.23
C SER A 14 47.83 -8.75 -6.75
N ILE A 15 47.55 -7.63 -6.07
CA ILE A 15 46.71 -7.58 -4.86
C ILE A 15 45.93 -6.26 -4.86
N GLY A 16 44.62 -6.33 -5.02
CA GLY A 16 43.69 -5.23 -4.72
C GLY A 16 43.33 -5.21 -3.24
N LEU A 17 42.87 -4.07 -2.70
CA LEU A 17 42.06 -3.99 -1.47
C LEU A 17 41.57 -2.53 -1.29
N GLY A 18 40.26 -2.34 -1.17
CA GLY A 18 39.66 -1.02 -0.91
C GLY A 18 38.19 -0.95 -1.31
N ALA A 19 37.43 -2.01 -1.03
CA ALA A 19 35.98 -2.01 -1.16
C ALA A 19 35.39 -1.04 -0.12
N GLY A 20 34.93 0.12 -0.58
CA GLY A 20 33.86 0.83 0.12
C GLY A 20 32.61 -0.03 0.01
N VAL A 21 32.26 -0.73 1.08
CA VAL A 21 30.95 -1.37 1.22
C VAL A 21 29.92 -0.24 1.19
N LEU A 22 29.36 0.00 0.01
CA LEU A 22 28.01 0.54 -0.07
C LEU A 22 27.13 -0.54 0.54
N ALA A 23 26.45 -0.21 1.65
CA ALA A 23 25.40 -1.06 2.19
C ALA A 23 24.47 -1.43 1.03
N GLN A 24 24.44 -2.70 0.66
CA GLN A 24 23.43 -3.18 -0.26
C GLN A 24 22.09 -2.98 0.46
N PRO A 25 21.11 -2.27 -0.12
CA PRO A 25 19.75 -2.41 0.36
C PRO A 25 19.45 -3.92 0.33
N GLY A 26 19.01 -4.46 1.48
CA GLY A 26 18.61 -5.86 1.55
C GLY A 26 17.69 -6.13 0.37
N ALA A 27 17.97 -7.21 -0.36
CA ALA A 27 17.13 -7.62 -1.49
C ALA A 27 15.68 -7.59 -1.01
N ASP A 28 14.83 -6.84 -1.71
CA ASP A 28 13.39 -6.92 -1.54
C ASP A 28 13.04 -8.40 -1.70
N ASP A 29 12.75 -9.05 -0.58
CA ASP A 29 12.47 -10.47 -0.57
C ASP A 29 11.04 -10.73 -1.07
N GLY A 30 10.29 -9.68 -1.43
CA GLY A 30 8.91 -9.76 -1.86
C GLY A 30 7.92 -9.82 -0.68
N THR A 31 8.38 -9.53 0.54
CA THR A 31 7.47 -9.39 1.69
C THR A 31 6.73 -8.06 1.60
N LEU A 32 5.41 -8.11 1.56
CA LEU A 32 4.58 -6.93 1.73
C LEU A 32 4.53 -6.54 3.21
N TYR A 33 4.92 -5.31 3.53
CA TYR A 33 4.74 -4.74 4.86
C TYR A 33 3.44 -3.95 4.92
N ILE A 34 2.36 -4.56 5.42
CA ILE A 34 1.02 -4.00 5.29
C ILE A 34 0.86 -2.64 5.98
N ARG A 35 1.43 -2.40 7.18
CA ARG A 35 1.41 -1.06 7.81
C ARG A 35 2.07 0.01 6.96
N GLN A 36 3.18 -0.33 6.27
CA GLN A 36 3.87 0.60 5.37
C GLN A 36 2.98 0.95 4.17
N LEU A 37 2.35 -0.06 3.55
CA LEU A 37 1.40 0.15 2.45
C LEU A 37 0.18 0.98 2.92
N MET A 38 -0.33 0.71 4.12
CA MET A 38 -1.43 1.48 4.71
C MET A 38 -1.06 2.95 4.83
N GLN A 39 0.11 3.25 5.40
CA GLN A 39 0.57 4.63 5.60
C GLN A 39 0.89 5.35 4.29
N ALA A 40 1.47 4.64 3.31
CA ALA A 40 1.96 5.24 2.07
C ALA A 40 0.88 5.39 1.00
N ASP A 41 -0.05 4.45 0.90
CA ASP A 41 -0.98 4.34 -0.24
C ASP A 41 -2.45 4.36 0.19
N VAL A 42 -2.84 3.53 1.16
CA VAL A 42 -4.26 3.41 1.56
C VAL A 42 -4.72 4.68 2.28
N ASN A 43 -4.00 5.13 3.30
CA ASN A 43 -4.36 6.29 4.12
C ASN A 43 -4.47 7.58 3.28
N PRO A 44 -3.51 7.92 2.40
CA PRO A 44 -3.67 9.10 1.55
C PRO A 44 -4.85 8.98 0.58
N ALA A 45 -5.10 7.81 0.00
CA ALA A 45 -6.21 7.59 -0.92
C ALA A 45 -7.56 7.79 -0.23
N ILE A 46 -7.76 7.19 0.96
CA ILE A 46 -9.03 7.33 1.68
C ILE A 46 -9.25 8.75 2.23
N LEU A 47 -8.20 9.41 2.70
CA LEU A 47 -8.28 10.80 3.15
C LEU A 47 -8.72 11.73 2.01
N GLU A 48 -8.24 11.50 0.79
CA GLU A 48 -8.64 12.26 -0.40
C GLU A 48 -10.10 11.98 -0.81
N ILE A 49 -10.55 10.72 -0.72
CA ILE A 49 -11.96 10.35 -0.96
C ILE A 49 -12.87 11.09 0.03
N TRP A 50 -12.53 11.06 1.32
CA TRP A 50 -13.30 11.76 2.35
C TRP A 50 -13.22 13.27 2.21
N ASP A 51 -12.07 13.86 1.86
CA ASP A 51 -11.96 15.30 1.58
C ASP A 51 -12.94 15.73 0.49
N VAL A 52 -12.93 15.02 -0.65
CA VAL A 52 -13.84 15.35 -1.76
C VAL A 52 -15.30 15.13 -1.36
N GLY A 53 -15.62 13.98 -0.75
CA GLY A 53 -16.98 13.64 -0.34
C GLY A 53 -17.57 14.62 0.68
N ASN A 54 -16.84 14.91 1.76
CA ASN A 54 -17.29 15.79 2.84
C ASN A 54 -17.47 17.23 2.36
N ASN A 55 -16.57 17.74 1.52
CA ASN A 55 -16.69 19.09 0.97
C ASN A 55 -17.77 19.21 -0.11
N ALA A 56 -18.27 18.09 -0.63
CA ALA A 56 -19.38 18.05 -1.59
C ALA A 56 -20.72 17.64 -0.96
N MET A 57 -20.78 17.41 0.36
CA MET A 57 -21.97 16.85 1.00
C MET A 57 -23.19 17.79 0.93
N ASN A 58 -24.37 17.24 0.64
CA ASN A 58 -25.67 17.91 0.75
C ASN A 58 -26.28 17.76 2.15
N ASP A 59 -27.45 18.32 2.39
CA ASP A 59 -28.10 18.32 3.70
C ASP A 59 -28.62 16.91 4.10
N GLU A 60 -28.72 16.00 3.13
CA GLU A 60 -29.12 14.60 3.32
C GLU A 60 -27.93 13.64 3.50
N GLY A 61 -26.69 14.15 3.51
CA GLY A 61 -25.48 13.33 3.68
C GLY A 61 -24.95 12.65 2.40
N GLY A 62 -25.57 12.91 1.25
CA GLY A 62 -25.08 12.47 -0.07
C GLY A 62 -24.20 13.52 -0.75
N ILE A 63 -23.68 13.21 -1.95
CA ILE A 63 -22.92 14.18 -2.74
C ILE A 63 -23.88 15.14 -3.45
N ASP A 64 -23.68 16.45 -3.25
CA ASP A 64 -24.31 17.51 -4.02
C ASP A 64 -23.63 17.66 -5.39
N PRO A 65 -24.29 17.33 -6.51
CA PRO A 65 -23.69 17.48 -7.83
C PRO A 65 -23.36 18.94 -8.18
N ALA A 66 -24.02 19.92 -7.57
CA ALA A 66 -23.70 21.34 -7.78
C ALA A 66 -22.36 21.74 -7.13
N LYS A 67 -21.88 20.97 -6.15
CA LYS A 67 -20.56 21.14 -5.52
C LYS A 67 -19.48 20.31 -6.21
N MET A 68 -19.80 19.47 -7.20
CA MET A 68 -18.84 18.61 -7.87
C MET A 68 -18.51 19.12 -9.27
N ASP A 69 -17.45 19.91 -9.36
CA ASP A 69 -16.86 20.27 -10.66
C ASP A 69 -16.05 19.10 -11.25
N GLN A 70 -15.56 19.30 -12.48
CA GLN A 70 -14.79 18.26 -13.16
C GLN A 70 -13.52 17.86 -12.38
N ALA A 71 -12.84 18.82 -11.75
CA ALA A 71 -11.61 18.53 -11.01
C ALA A 71 -11.91 17.66 -9.77
N ARG A 72 -13.02 17.88 -9.07
CA ARG A 72 -13.44 17.04 -7.95
C ARG A 72 -13.83 15.63 -8.39
N TRP A 73 -14.52 15.48 -9.52
CA TRP A 73 -14.79 14.15 -10.09
C TRP A 73 -13.50 13.41 -10.43
N ASP A 74 -12.54 14.10 -11.05
CA ASP A 74 -11.24 13.50 -11.39
C ASP A 74 -10.43 13.12 -10.15
N ARG A 75 -10.42 13.96 -9.11
CA ARG A 75 -9.80 13.66 -7.81
C ARG A 75 -10.41 12.43 -7.16
N LEU A 76 -11.75 12.35 -7.10
CA LEU A 76 -12.46 11.21 -6.53
C LEU A 76 -12.15 9.91 -7.30
N ALA A 77 -12.19 9.95 -8.62
CA ALA A 77 -11.85 8.80 -9.45
C ALA A 77 -10.39 8.37 -9.30
N ALA A 78 -9.45 9.32 -9.22
CA ALA A 78 -8.03 9.02 -9.04
C ALA A 78 -7.76 8.38 -7.67
N ALA A 79 -8.31 8.97 -6.60
CA ALA A 79 -8.14 8.46 -5.24
C ALA A 79 -8.75 7.06 -5.06
N ALA A 80 -9.97 6.84 -5.57
CA ALA A 80 -10.58 5.51 -5.59
C ALA A 80 -9.74 4.50 -6.39
N GLY A 81 -9.17 4.92 -7.52
CA GLY A 81 -8.26 4.06 -8.30
C GLY A 81 -6.99 3.68 -7.54
N SER A 82 -6.38 4.63 -6.81
CA SER A 82 -5.23 4.36 -5.95
C SER A 82 -5.58 3.39 -4.81
N LEU A 83 -6.75 3.56 -4.20
CA LEU A 83 -7.25 2.65 -3.16
C LEU A 83 -7.40 1.23 -3.71
N ALA A 84 -8.06 1.07 -4.87
CA ALA A 84 -8.23 -0.22 -5.52
C ALA A 84 -6.88 -0.90 -5.83
N ALA A 85 -5.90 -0.13 -6.33
CA ALA A 85 -4.57 -0.64 -6.64
C ALA A 85 -3.80 -1.11 -5.37
N ALA A 86 -3.86 -0.33 -4.29
CA ALA A 86 -3.26 -0.68 -3.02
C ALA A 86 -3.90 -1.97 -2.45
N SER A 87 -5.23 -2.06 -2.45
CA SER A 87 -5.93 -3.24 -1.96
C SER A 87 -5.62 -4.50 -2.80
N ARG A 88 -5.50 -4.37 -4.13
CA ARG A 88 -5.04 -5.48 -5.00
C ARG A 88 -3.60 -5.89 -4.70
N THR A 89 -2.74 -4.97 -4.28
CA THR A 89 -1.37 -5.28 -3.86
C THR A 89 -1.36 -6.17 -2.61
N ILE A 90 -2.25 -5.90 -1.63
CA ILE A 90 -2.44 -6.78 -0.46
C ILE A 90 -2.91 -8.17 -0.89
N ALA A 91 -3.95 -8.23 -1.73
CA ALA A 91 -4.53 -9.48 -2.18
C ALA A 91 -3.54 -10.38 -2.94
N ALA A 92 -2.64 -9.77 -3.72
CA ALA A 92 -1.66 -10.48 -4.55
C ALA A 92 -0.37 -10.87 -3.81
N ALA A 93 -0.16 -10.43 -2.57
CA ALA A 93 1.09 -10.65 -1.86
C ALA A 93 1.31 -12.12 -1.49
N ASP A 94 2.47 -12.68 -1.83
CA ASP A 94 2.84 -14.04 -1.44
C ASP A 94 3.18 -14.15 0.05
N ARG A 95 3.79 -13.09 0.61
CA ARG A 95 4.18 -12.98 2.03
C ARG A 95 3.77 -11.62 2.58
N ILE A 96 3.14 -11.61 3.76
CA ILE A 96 2.66 -10.40 4.42
C ILE A 96 3.25 -10.33 5.82
N SER A 97 3.88 -9.20 6.13
CA SER A 97 4.31 -8.83 7.48
C SER A 97 3.52 -7.61 7.94
N ALA A 98 3.07 -7.61 9.19
CA ALA A 98 2.31 -6.51 9.80
C ALA A 98 3.05 -5.18 9.65
N ALA A 99 4.36 -5.17 9.90
CA ALA A 99 5.19 -3.99 9.71
C ALA A 99 6.65 -4.35 9.38
N MET A 100 7.38 -3.35 8.88
CA MET A 100 8.82 -3.41 8.62
C MET A 100 9.61 -3.20 9.93
N PRO A 101 10.83 -3.76 10.08
CA PRO A 101 11.71 -3.38 11.18
C PRO A 101 11.87 -1.85 11.27
N GLY A 102 11.65 -1.29 12.46
CA GLY A 102 11.65 0.17 12.68
C GLY A 102 10.30 0.86 12.51
N ASN A 103 9.24 0.16 12.09
CA ASN A 103 7.86 0.67 12.04
C ASN A 103 6.91 -0.19 12.91
N MET A 104 7.44 -0.74 14.01
CA MET A 104 6.70 -1.67 14.89
C MET A 104 5.95 -0.96 16.03
N GLU A 105 6.31 0.30 16.32
CA GLU A 105 5.74 1.06 17.44
C GLU A 105 4.30 1.47 17.13
N THR A 106 3.43 1.33 18.14
CA THR A 106 2.00 1.65 18.10
C THR A 106 1.65 2.68 19.16
N ALA A 107 0.53 3.39 18.98
CA ALA A 107 0.06 4.37 19.96
C ALA A 107 -0.52 3.69 21.21
N GLU A 108 -0.67 4.46 22.29
CA GLU A 108 -1.33 3.98 23.50
C GLU A 108 -2.78 3.57 23.19
N GLY A 109 -3.17 2.36 23.59
CA GLY A 109 -4.50 1.79 23.32
C GLY A 109 -4.60 1.00 22.02
N GLU A 110 -3.57 0.99 21.15
CA GLU A 110 -3.51 0.14 19.97
C GLU A 110 -2.86 -1.22 20.29
N ILE A 111 -3.33 -2.30 19.66
CA ILE A 111 -2.67 -3.61 19.78
C ILE A 111 -1.25 -3.57 19.19
N SER A 112 -0.39 -4.47 19.64
CA SER A 112 0.97 -4.54 19.13
C SER A 112 1.02 -5.01 17.66
N MET A 113 2.04 -4.59 16.89
CA MET A 113 2.25 -5.14 15.54
C MET A 113 2.57 -6.64 15.55
N ALA A 114 3.05 -7.19 16.66
CA ALA A 114 3.20 -8.63 16.84
C ALA A 114 1.84 -9.35 16.94
N ASP A 115 0.85 -8.73 17.58
CA ASP A 115 -0.53 -9.24 17.60
C ASP A 115 -1.20 -9.13 16.24
N VAL A 116 -1.06 -8.00 15.54
CA VAL A 116 -1.52 -7.88 14.14
C VAL A 116 -0.94 -9.00 13.29
N GLN A 117 0.38 -9.25 13.37
CA GLN A 117 1.01 -10.35 12.65
C GLN A 117 0.36 -11.69 12.98
N ARG A 118 0.13 -11.98 14.27
CA ARG A 118 -0.51 -13.22 14.70
C ARG A 118 -1.91 -13.40 14.12
N TYR A 119 -2.69 -12.33 13.98
CA TYR A 119 -4.02 -12.40 13.35
C TYR A 119 -3.93 -12.60 11.84
N ILE A 120 -2.98 -11.93 11.16
CA ILE A 120 -2.72 -12.14 9.72
C ILE A 120 -2.26 -13.57 9.46
N ASP A 121 -1.35 -14.10 10.27
CA ASP A 121 -0.84 -15.48 10.14
C ASP A 121 -1.94 -16.53 10.37
N ALA A 122 -2.91 -16.20 11.21
CA ALA A 122 -4.04 -17.09 11.51
C ALA A 122 -5.09 -17.15 10.38
N ASP A 123 -5.22 -16.08 9.59
CA ASP A 123 -6.11 -16.06 8.42
C ASP A 123 -5.62 -15.10 7.31
N THR A 124 -4.56 -15.49 6.62
CA THR A 124 -4.01 -14.69 5.51
C THR A 124 -4.97 -14.66 4.31
N ASP A 125 -5.69 -15.76 4.05
CA ASP A 125 -6.62 -15.84 2.93
C ASP A 125 -7.82 -14.91 3.14
N GLY A 126 -8.37 -14.86 4.36
CA GLY A 126 -9.43 -13.91 4.70
C GLY A 126 -8.98 -12.45 4.63
N LEU A 127 -7.72 -12.13 4.95
CA LEU A 127 -7.18 -10.78 4.74
C LEU A 127 -7.19 -10.42 3.24
N LYS A 128 -6.75 -11.34 2.39
CA LYS A 128 -6.71 -11.14 0.93
C LYS A 128 -8.12 -11.01 0.33
N GLU A 129 -9.08 -11.76 0.84
CA GLU A 129 -10.49 -11.67 0.43
C GLU A 129 -11.06 -10.28 0.72
N LEU A 130 -10.94 -9.80 1.96
CA LEU A 130 -11.39 -8.45 2.33
C LEU A 130 -10.68 -7.35 1.53
N ALA A 131 -9.39 -7.53 1.22
CA ALA A 131 -8.69 -6.61 0.34
C ALA A 131 -9.25 -6.61 -1.10
N LEU A 132 -9.69 -7.75 -1.63
CA LEU A 132 -10.37 -7.79 -2.92
C LEU A 132 -11.75 -7.15 -2.88
N GLU A 133 -12.50 -7.31 -1.78
CA GLU A 133 -13.78 -6.63 -1.58
C GLU A 133 -13.62 -5.11 -1.53
N GLN A 134 -12.58 -4.62 -0.84
CA GLN A 134 -12.23 -3.20 -0.84
C GLN A 134 -11.85 -2.71 -2.24
N ALA A 135 -11.11 -3.50 -3.01
CA ALA A 135 -10.78 -3.17 -4.39
C ALA A 135 -12.03 -3.07 -5.28
N ASP A 136 -12.98 -4.00 -5.14
CA ASP A 136 -14.24 -3.96 -5.89
C ASP A 136 -15.08 -2.73 -5.53
N HIS A 137 -15.22 -2.42 -4.24
CA HIS A 137 -15.93 -1.23 -3.78
C HIS A 137 -15.30 0.06 -4.34
N ALA A 138 -13.96 0.14 -4.32
CA ALA A 138 -13.22 1.26 -4.88
C ALA A 138 -13.38 1.35 -6.41
N ASP A 139 -13.36 0.24 -7.15
CA ASP A 139 -13.58 0.22 -8.60
C ASP A 139 -15.01 0.67 -8.99
N ARG A 140 -16.01 0.32 -8.17
CA ARG A 140 -17.37 0.84 -8.31
C ARG A 140 -17.41 2.35 -8.12
N LEU A 141 -16.64 2.89 -7.15
CA LEU A 141 -16.54 4.34 -6.93
C LEU A 141 -15.83 5.04 -8.09
N VAL A 142 -14.77 4.44 -8.65
CA VAL A 142 -14.12 4.93 -9.89
C VAL A 142 -15.15 5.03 -11.02
N THR A 143 -15.98 4.00 -11.19
CA THR A 143 -17.00 3.95 -12.23
C THR A 143 -18.05 5.05 -12.04
N ALA A 144 -18.58 5.20 -10.82
CA ALA A 144 -19.55 6.24 -10.49
C ALA A 144 -18.98 7.66 -10.67
N ALA A 145 -17.74 7.88 -10.22
CA ALA A 145 -17.06 9.18 -10.35
C ALA A 145 -16.83 9.56 -11.82
N LYS A 146 -16.38 8.61 -12.66
CA LYS A 146 -16.22 8.83 -14.11
C LYS A 146 -17.55 9.09 -14.81
N ALA A 147 -18.64 8.47 -14.35
CA ALA A 147 -19.99 8.72 -14.84
C ALA A 147 -20.62 10.01 -14.28
N ARG A 148 -19.96 10.66 -13.30
CA ARG A 148 -20.49 11.78 -12.51
C ARG A 148 -21.85 11.46 -11.87
N ASP A 149 -22.02 10.22 -11.44
CA ASP A 149 -23.22 9.74 -10.76
C ASP A 149 -23.12 10.08 -9.26
N ALA A 150 -23.64 11.25 -8.89
CA ALA A 150 -23.57 11.75 -7.51
C ALA A 150 -24.34 10.88 -6.50
N ALA A 151 -25.43 10.24 -6.92
CA ALA A 151 -26.19 9.36 -6.03
C ALA A 151 -25.36 8.11 -5.70
N THR A 152 -24.90 7.39 -6.72
CA THR A 152 -24.10 6.18 -6.52
C THR A 152 -22.76 6.47 -5.85
N ALA A 153 -22.07 7.54 -6.25
CA ALA A 153 -20.81 7.93 -5.64
C ALA A 153 -20.99 8.31 -4.16
N GLY A 154 -22.07 9.01 -3.80
CA GLY A 154 -22.37 9.37 -2.42
C GLY A 154 -22.60 8.14 -1.54
N GLU A 155 -23.39 7.17 -2.01
CA GLU A 155 -23.61 5.90 -1.30
C GLU A 155 -22.30 5.12 -1.09
N LEU A 156 -21.44 5.05 -2.11
CA LEU A 156 -20.17 4.34 -2.04
C LEU A 156 -19.16 5.04 -1.10
N VAL A 157 -19.10 6.36 -1.10
CA VAL A 157 -18.26 7.12 -0.14
C VAL A 157 -18.74 6.89 1.28
N ALA A 158 -20.06 7.00 1.54
CA ALA A 158 -20.63 6.77 2.86
C ALA A 158 -20.44 5.32 3.36
N GLY A 159 -20.49 4.35 2.46
CA GLY A 159 -20.28 2.93 2.78
C GLY A 159 -18.81 2.54 2.99
N MET A 160 -17.85 3.42 2.69
CA MET A 160 -16.43 3.08 2.72
C MET A 160 -15.92 2.73 4.12
N ASP A 161 -16.43 3.40 5.16
CA ASP A 161 -16.05 3.13 6.54
C ASP A 161 -16.34 1.67 6.90
N LEU A 162 -17.51 1.14 6.54
CA LEU A 162 -17.87 -0.26 6.79
C LEU A 162 -16.93 -1.26 6.09
N VAL A 163 -16.45 -0.92 4.90
CA VAL A 163 -15.49 -1.76 4.16
C VAL A 163 -14.14 -1.77 4.89
N CYS A 164 -13.64 -0.61 5.32
CA CYS A 164 -12.41 -0.52 6.11
C CYS A 164 -12.54 -1.27 7.45
N GLU A 165 -13.65 -1.07 8.15
CA GLU A 165 -13.95 -1.72 9.43
C GLU A 165 -14.00 -3.25 9.32
N SER A 166 -14.49 -3.80 8.20
CA SER A 166 -14.55 -5.25 7.99
C SER A 166 -13.18 -5.93 8.12
N CYS A 167 -12.14 -5.26 7.62
CA CYS A 167 -10.75 -5.71 7.72
C CYS A 167 -10.15 -5.38 9.08
N HIS A 168 -10.29 -4.12 9.52
CA HIS A 168 -9.62 -3.67 10.72
C HIS A 168 -10.16 -4.32 12.01
N ALA A 169 -11.46 -4.54 12.13
CA ALA A 169 -12.06 -5.22 13.27
C ALA A 169 -11.56 -6.66 13.43
N ARG A 170 -10.99 -7.25 12.36
CA ARG A 170 -10.45 -8.61 12.39
C ARG A 170 -8.95 -8.67 12.65
N TYR A 171 -8.19 -7.72 12.10
CA TYR A 171 -6.73 -7.80 12.10
C TYR A 171 -6.02 -6.67 12.86
N TRP A 172 -6.68 -5.52 13.09
CA TRP A 172 -6.06 -4.32 13.66
C TRP A 172 -6.58 -3.95 15.04
N TYR A 173 -7.83 -4.28 15.37
CA TYR A 173 -8.41 -4.14 16.71
C TYR A 173 -9.49 -5.21 16.96
N PRO A 174 -9.12 -6.50 16.99
CA PRO A 174 -10.06 -7.55 17.34
C PRO A 174 -10.38 -7.49 18.83
N GLU A 175 -11.43 -6.73 19.17
CA GLU A 175 -12.10 -6.67 20.48
C GLU A 175 -13.62 -6.66 20.34
#